data_AF-A6I128-F1
#
_entry.id   AF-A6I128-F1
#
_cell.length_a   1.000
_cell.length_b   1.000
_cell.length_c   1.000
_cell.angle_alpha   90.00
_cell.angle_beta   90.00
_cell.angle_gamma   90.00
#
_symmetry.space_group_name_H-M   'P 1'
#
loop_
_entity.id
_entity.type
_entity.pdbx_description
1 polymer ?
#
loop_
_entity_poly.entity_id
_entity_poly.type
_entity_poly.pdbx_seq_one_letter_code
_entity_poly.pdbx_strand_id
1 'polypeptide(L)'
;MNVSDVNLNKYIWRTAEKMKICDAKKFARQHKIPESKIDEIEHNSPQDAAEQKIQLLQCWYQSHGKTGACQALIQGLRKANRCDIAEEIQAMVWEDHENSISNSRNENEGQSLE
;
A
#
# COMPACT_ATOMS: atom_id res chain seq x y z
N MET A 1 -5.20 -8.25 -15.10
CA MET A 1 -5.08 -7.00 -14.30
C MET A 1 -3.68 -6.95 -13.72
N ASN A 2 -2.74 -6.27 -14.39
CA ASN A 2 -1.36 -6.17 -13.94
C ASN A 2 -1.20 -4.85 -13.17
N VAL A 3 -1.48 -4.87 -11.87
CA VAL A 3 -1.41 -3.71 -10.97
C VAL A 3 0.04 -3.38 -10.57
N SER A 4 1.02 -3.93 -11.30
CA SER A 4 2.44 -3.98 -10.90
C SER A 4 3.18 -2.64 -11.00
N ASP A 5 2.60 -1.66 -11.70
CA ASP A 5 3.15 -0.29 -11.85
C ASP A 5 2.48 0.73 -10.93
N VAL A 6 1.51 0.32 -10.11
CA VAL A 6 0.98 1.20 -9.07
C VAL A 6 2.06 1.39 -8.02
N ASN A 7 2.46 2.65 -7.78
CA ASN A 7 3.46 3.03 -6.81
C ASN A 7 2.99 2.74 -5.38
N LEU A 8 3.06 1.46 -4.96
CA LEU A 8 2.57 1.00 -3.66
C LEU A 8 3.20 1.76 -2.49
N ASN A 9 4.41 2.30 -2.69
CA ASN A 9 5.11 3.11 -1.70
C ASN A 9 4.31 4.34 -1.26
N LYS A 10 3.58 4.98 -2.17
CA LYS A 10 2.69 6.12 -1.87
C LYS A 10 1.52 5.68 -0.97
N TYR A 11 0.96 4.52 -1.27
CA TYR A 11 -0.14 3.94 -0.50
C TYR A 11 0.35 3.44 0.86
N ILE A 12 1.54 2.86 0.95
CA ILE A 12 2.19 2.47 2.21
C ILE A 12 2.36 3.68 3.12
N TRP A 13 2.88 4.80 2.61
CA TRP A 13 3.01 6.03 3.39
C TRP A 13 1.66 6.53 3.90
N ARG A 14 0.67 6.68 3.00
CA ARG A 14 -0.71 7.07 3.33
C ARG A 14 -1.34 6.15 4.39
N THR A 15 -1.14 4.85 4.24
CA THR A 15 -1.61 3.84 5.19
C THR A 15 -0.96 4.06 6.54
N ALA A 16 0.38 4.14 6.56
CA ALA A 16 1.15 4.29 7.78
C ALA A 16 0.78 5.56 8.53
N GLU A 17 0.52 6.67 7.84
CA GLU A 17 0.08 7.93 8.43
C GLU A 17 -1.23 7.76 9.21
N LYS A 18 -2.23 7.12 8.61
CA LYS A 18 -3.55 6.89 9.21
C LYS A 18 -3.59 5.73 10.21
N MET A 19 -2.67 4.78 10.10
CA MET A 19 -2.61 3.57 10.92
C MET A 19 -2.00 3.87 12.30
N LYS A 20 -2.45 3.14 13.33
CA LYS A 20 -1.80 3.18 14.65
C LYS A 20 -0.64 2.21 14.68
N ILE A 21 0.38 2.49 15.49
CA ILE A 21 1.55 1.60 15.63
C ILE A 21 1.14 0.18 16.09
N CYS A 22 0.15 0.07 16.98
CA CYS A 22 -0.38 -1.22 17.41
C CYS A 22 -1.02 -2.01 16.25
N ASP A 23 -1.71 -1.32 15.35
CA ASP A 23 -2.33 -1.95 14.18
C ASP A 23 -1.23 -2.39 13.21
N ALA A 24 -0.20 -1.57 12.98
CA ALA A 24 0.92 -1.90 12.10
C ALA A 24 1.69 -3.15 12.60
N LYS A 25 1.92 -3.25 13.91
CA LYS A 25 2.53 -4.46 14.52
C LYS A 25 1.62 -5.69 14.37
N LYS A 26 0.31 -5.55 14.60
CA LYS A 26 -0.65 -6.64 14.36
C LYS A 26 -0.66 -7.08 12.91
N PHE A 27 -0.65 -6.13 11.98
CA PHE A 27 -0.60 -6.39 10.54
C PHE A 27 0.68 -7.15 10.18
N ALA A 28 1.85 -6.67 10.63
CA ALA A 28 3.12 -7.35 10.41
C ALA A 28 3.09 -8.81 10.89
N ARG A 29 2.56 -9.06 12.11
CA ARG A 29 2.38 -10.42 12.64
C ARG A 29 1.42 -11.27 11.80
N GLN A 30 0.28 -10.71 11.38
CA GLN A 30 -0.71 -11.41 10.56
C GLN A 30 -0.16 -11.79 9.18
N HIS A 31 0.74 -10.98 8.63
CA HIS A 31 1.36 -11.22 7.33
C HIS A 31 2.72 -11.94 7.42
N LYS A 32 2.98 -12.63 8.54
CA LYS A 32 4.18 -13.46 8.76
C LYS A 32 5.51 -12.70 8.71
N ILE A 33 5.52 -11.42 9.05
CA ILE A 33 6.78 -10.73 9.37
C ILE A 33 7.37 -11.38 10.62
N PRO A 34 8.65 -11.79 10.61
CA PRO A 34 9.28 -12.39 11.77
C PRO A 34 9.29 -11.42 12.95
N GLU A 35 8.95 -11.91 14.15
CA GLU A 35 8.90 -11.08 15.36
C GLU A 35 10.24 -10.41 15.66
N SER A 36 11.37 -11.07 15.34
CA SER A 36 12.70 -10.47 15.45
C SER A 36 12.85 -9.19 14.63
N LYS A 37 12.21 -9.12 13.45
CA LYS A 37 12.25 -7.93 12.59
C LYS A 37 11.35 -6.82 13.12
N ILE A 38 10.21 -7.18 13.73
CA ILE A 38 9.33 -6.23 14.40
C ILE A 38 10.06 -5.61 15.60
N ASP A 39 10.72 -6.44 16.41
CA ASP A 39 11.50 -6.01 17.59
C ASP A 39 12.69 -5.13 17.19
N GLU A 40 13.41 -5.50 16.11
CA GLU A 40 14.50 -4.70 15.56
C GLU A 40 14.04 -3.30 15.13
N ILE A 41 12.91 -3.20 14.40
CA ILE A 41 12.34 -1.91 13.97
C ILE A 41 11.89 -1.10 15.20
N GLU A 42 11.30 -1.77 16.18
CA GLU A 42 10.87 -1.14 17.43
C GLU A 42 12.06 -0.53 18.20
N HIS A 43 13.18 -1.25 18.24
CA HIS A 43 14.40 -0.83 18.91
C HIS A 43 15.18 0.24 18.12
N ASN A 44 15.11 0.24 16.78
CA ASN A 44 15.82 1.19 15.93
C ASN A 44 15.25 2.61 16.02
N SER A 45 13.92 2.73 15.99
CA SER A 45 13.23 4.03 15.96
C SER A 45 12.24 4.17 17.13
N PRO A 46 12.68 4.11 18.40
CA PRO A 46 11.78 4.03 19.56
C PRO A 46 10.94 5.30 19.79
N GLN A 47 11.41 6.45 19.28
CA GLN A 47 10.73 7.74 19.40
C GLN A 47 9.88 8.07 18.16
N ASP A 48 10.12 7.38 17.06
CA ASP A 48 9.53 7.67 15.75
C ASP A 48 8.50 6.60 15.35
N ALA A 49 7.34 6.68 16.00
CA ALA A 49 6.22 5.77 15.70
C ALA A 49 5.76 5.88 14.23
N ALA A 50 5.94 7.03 13.57
CA ALA A 50 5.66 7.19 12.15
C ALA A 50 6.59 6.31 11.30
N GLU A 51 7.89 6.41 11.54
CA GLU A 51 8.90 5.65 10.82
C GLU A 51 8.77 4.14 11.07
N GLN A 52 8.52 3.73 12.32
CA GLN A 52 8.26 2.32 12.65
C GLN A 52 7.10 1.74 11.82
N LYS A 53 5.99 2.48 11.68
CA LYS A 53 4.83 2.03 10.88
C LYS A 53 5.22 1.83 9.42
N ILE A 54 5.95 2.78 8.85
CA ILE A 54 6.40 2.74 7.45
C ILE A 54 7.34 1.55 7.25
N GLN A 55 8.33 1.38 8.12
CA GLN A 55 9.28 0.27 8.05
C GLN A 55 8.58 -1.10 8.15
N LEU A 56 7.58 -1.26 9.02
CA LEU A 56 6.81 -2.49 9.14
C LEU A 56 6.05 -2.82 7.84
N LEU A 57 5.33 -1.84 7.29
CA LEU A 57 4.58 -2.00 6.04
C LEU A 57 5.51 -2.21 4.85
N GLN A 58 6.66 -1.55 4.82
CA GLN A 58 7.64 -1.66 3.74
C GLN A 58 8.38 -3.00 3.77
N CYS A 59 8.74 -3.50 4.97
CA CYS A 59 9.31 -4.83 5.14
C CYS A 59 8.32 -5.90 4.68
N TRP A 60 7.03 -5.73 5.00
CA TRP A 60 5.99 -6.61 4.49
C TRP A 60 5.88 -6.57 2.97
N TYR A 61 5.89 -5.39 2.36
CA TYR A 61 5.81 -5.27 0.90
C TYR A 61 6.99 -5.95 0.20
N GLN A 62 8.21 -5.79 0.73
CA GLN A 62 9.40 -6.47 0.22
C GLN A 62 9.29 -7.99 0.35
N SER A 63 8.74 -8.49 1.45
CA SER A 63 8.59 -9.93 1.69
C SER A 63 7.47 -10.56 0.86
N HIS A 64 6.37 -9.85 0.62
CA HIS A 64 5.21 -10.36 -0.13
C HIS A 64 5.41 -10.29 -1.66
N GLY A 65 6.17 -9.31 -2.13
CA GLY A 65 6.37 -9.05 -3.55
C GLY A 65 5.28 -8.16 -4.16
N LYS A 66 5.53 -7.64 -5.37
CA LYS A 66 4.67 -6.62 -6.01
C LYS A 66 3.30 -7.15 -6.40
N THR A 67 3.24 -8.41 -6.85
CA THR A 67 2.01 -9.02 -7.39
C THR A 67 1.00 -9.29 -6.28
N GLY A 68 -0.15 -8.63 -6.32
CA GLY A 68 -1.23 -8.83 -5.34
C GLY A 68 -1.01 -8.12 -4.01
N ALA A 69 0.09 -7.39 -3.81
CA ALA A 69 0.34 -6.64 -2.58
C ALA A 69 -0.78 -5.65 -2.27
N CYS A 70 -1.26 -4.88 -3.26
CA CYS A 70 -2.36 -3.93 -3.06
C CYS A 70 -3.60 -4.60 -2.46
N GLN A 71 -4.00 -5.75 -3.02
CA GLN A 71 -5.14 -6.52 -2.53
C GLN A 71 -4.88 -7.09 -1.12
N ALA A 72 -3.68 -7.61 -0.89
CA ALA A 72 -3.29 -8.12 0.43
C ALA A 72 -3.26 -7.01 1.50
N LEU A 73 -2.85 -5.79 1.14
CA LEU A 73 -2.88 -4.62 2.02
C LEU A 73 -4.32 -4.29 2.41
N ILE A 74 -5.22 -4.16 1.43
CA ILE A 74 -6.65 -3.87 1.65
C ILE A 74 -7.29 -4.95 2.53
N GLN A 75 -7.00 -6.23 2.26
CA GLN A 75 -7.52 -7.33 3.06
C GLN A 75 -6.98 -7.32 4.49
N GLY A 76 -5.68 -7.05 4.69
CA GLY A 76 -5.09 -6.95 6.02
C GLY A 76 -5.64 -5.77 6.82
N LEU A 77 -5.89 -4.63 6.17
CA LEU A 77 -6.54 -3.47 6.80
C LEU A 77 -7.97 -3.78 7.25
N ARG A 78 -8.76 -4.48 6.41
CA ARG A 78 -10.11 -4.96 6.81
C ARG A 78 -10.04 -5.91 8.00
N LYS A 79 -9.08 -6.83 8.04
CA LYS A 79 -8.84 -7.73 9.19
C LYS A 79 -8.40 -7.00 10.45
N ALA A 80 -7.71 -5.87 10.30
CA ALA A 80 -7.34 -4.98 11.40
C ALA A 80 -8.48 -4.05 11.84
N ASN A 81 -9.70 -4.21 11.30
CA ASN A 81 -10.86 -3.36 11.56
C ASN A 81 -10.65 -1.89 11.14
N ARG A 82 -9.77 -1.65 10.15
CA ARG A 82 -9.47 -0.34 9.55
C ARG A 82 -10.06 -0.27 8.14
N CYS A 83 -11.36 -0.55 8.02
CA CYS A 83 -12.07 -0.53 6.75
C CYS A 83 -12.05 0.86 6.10
N ASP A 84 -12.05 1.92 6.91
CA ASP A 84 -11.89 3.32 6.50
C ASP A 84 -10.65 3.53 5.63
N ILE A 85 -9.48 3.04 6.08
CA ILE A 85 -8.23 3.16 5.33
C ILE A 85 -8.28 2.26 4.08
N ALA A 86 -8.82 1.06 4.22
CA ALA A 86 -8.88 0.07 3.15
C ALA A 86 -9.68 0.58 1.95
N GLU A 87 -10.83 1.22 2.20
CA GLU A 87 -11.69 1.80 1.16
C GLU A 87 -11.02 2.99 0.48
N GLU A 88 -10.34 3.87 1.23
CA GLU A 88 -9.66 5.02 0.63
C GLU A 88 -8.49 4.59 -0.28
N ILE A 89 -7.70 3.59 0.14
CA ILE A 89 -6.63 3.04 -0.71
C ILE A 89 -7.22 2.41 -1.96
N GLN A 90 -8.30 1.64 -1.83
CA GLN A 90 -8.95 1.00 -2.96
C GLN A 90 -9.47 2.03 -3.97
N ALA A 91 -10.09 3.11 -3.49
CA ALA A 91 -10.55 4.22 -4.32
C ALA A 91 -9.38 4.89 -5.06
N MET A 92 -8.29 5.24 -4.37
CA MET A 92 -7.12 5.85 -5.00
C MET A 92 -6.48 4.93 -6.07
N VAL A 93 -6.43 3.61 -5.81
CA VAL A 93 -5.91 2.64 -6.78
C VAL A 93 -6.80 2.54 -8.01
N TRP A 94 -8.12 2.59 -7.84
CA TRP A 94 -9.07 2.61 -8.95
C TRP A 94 -8.98 3.91 -9.75
N GLU A 95 -8.91 5.06 -9.09
CA GLU A 95 -8.74 6.36 -9.75
C GLU A 95 -7.45 6.43 -10.56
N ASP A 96 -6.32 5.98 -10.00
CA ASP A 96 -5.01 5.95 -10.69
C ASP A 96 -5.06 5.06 -11.94
N HIS A 97 -5.78 3.93 -11.87
CA HIS A 97 -5.98 3.03 -13.01
C HIS A 97 -6.93 3.63 -14.08
N GLU A 98 -8.04 4.24 -13.68
CA GLU A 98 -9.00 4.83 -14.62
C GLU A 98 -8.42 6.04 -15.36
N ASN A 99 -7.62 6.85 -14.67
CA ASN A 99 -6.92 7.99 -15.26
C ASN A 99 -5.85 7.53 -16.26
N SER A 100 -5.19 6.40 -16.01
CA SER A 100 -4.25 5.78 -16.96
C SER A 100 -4.93 5.27 -18.24
N ILE A 101 -6.14 4.69 -18.15
CA ILE A 101 -6.91 4.23 -19.32
C ILE A 101 -7.45 5.41 -20.14
N SER A 102 -7.96 6.43 -19.46
CA SER A 102 -8.59 7.59 -20.11
C SER A 102 -7.60 8.42 -20.92
N ASN A 103 -6.32 8.44 -20.52
CA ASN A 103 -5.30 9.19 -21.27
C ASN A 103 -4.87 8.51 -22.58
N SER A 104 -5.09 7.20 -22.72
CA SER A 104 -4.72 6.46 -23.94
C SER A 104 -5.74 6.56 -25.08
N ARG A 105 -6.96 7.04 -24.81
CA ARG A 105 -8.05 7.10 -25.81
C ARG A 105 -8.05 8.39 -26.63
N ASN A 106 -7.25 9.39 -26.24
CA ASN A 106 -7.40 10.76 -26.72
C ASN A 106 -6.43 11.13 -27.86
N GLU A 107 -5.53 10.22 -28.27
CA GLU A 107 -4.51 10.50 -29.28
C GLU A 107 -4.86 10.02 -30.71
N ASN A 108 -6.06 9.46 -30.93
CA ASN A 108 -6.40 8.83 -32.21
C ASN A 108 -7.40 9.60 -33.10
N GLU A 109 -7.56 10.92 -32.90
CA GLU A 109 -8.47 11.77 -33.70
C GLU A 109 -7.75 12.86 -34.53
N GLY A 110 -6.44 12.69 -34.82
CA GLY A 110 -5.62 13.72 -35.46
C GLY A 110 -5.01 13.38 -36.85
N GLN A 111 -5.30 12.24 -37.47
CA GLN A 111 -4.71 11.87 -38.77
C GLN A 111 -5.76 11.42 -39.79
N SER A 112 -6.61 12.35 -40.21
CA SER A 112 -7.26 12.35 -41.53
C SER A 112 -7.76 13.75 -41.81
N LEU A 113 -6.90 14.59 -42.38
CA LEU A 113 -7.35 15.61 -43.31
C LEU A 113 -6.53 15.45 -44.59
N GLU A 114 -7.30 15.11 -45.61
CA GLU A 114 -7.02 14.95 -47.03
C GLU A 114 -6.27 16.13 -47.65
#